data_AF-A0AAP6MLP1-F1
#
_entry.id   AF-A0AAP6MLP1-F1
#
_cell.length_a   1.000
_cell.length_b   1.000
_cell.length_c   1.000
_cell.angle_alpha   90.00
_cell.angle_beta   90.00
_cell.angle_gamma   90.00
#
_symmetry.space_group_name_H-M   'P 1'
#
loop_
_entity.id
_entity.type
_entity.pdbx_description
1 polymer ?
#
loop_
_entity_poly.entity_id
_entity_poly.type
_entity_poly.pdbx_seq_one_letter_code
_entity_poly.pdbx_strand_id
1 'polypeptide(L)'
;MSGSEQFAAFFDGRVSFRSRMPLKWVRFETALDDGQLAALNEQNLALLRAVAALEERHTDTSDTQQVAFSPELQRLEAKVDLLLTLVGQIRSADGLIPPSHSIELAAEGAAWWPKDGEQDPKDAEGMLELSLAAYATQPLILPARIQAHGEWEGRPAVLGQFFGLNETCLDALGKFVFRHHRRAIAGARQG
;
A
#
# COMPACT_ATOMS: atom_id res chain seq x y z
N MET A 1 -3.37 -27.00 -9.52
CA MET A 1 -2.22 -26.16 -9.17
C MET A 1 -2.13 -26.10 -7.65
N SER A 2 -0.94 -26.36 -7.10
CA SER A 2 -0.67 -26.14 -5.67
C SER A 2 -0.84 -24.65 -5.33
N GLY A 3 -1.02 -24.32 -4.05
CA GLY A 3 -1.07 -22.92 -3.61
C GLY A 3 0.19 -22.16 -4.04
N SER A 4 1.38 -22.73 -3.81
CA SER A 4 2.68 -22.15 -4.18
C SER A 4 2.82 -21.86 -5.69
N GLU A 5 2.31 -22.74 -6.55
CA GLU A 5 2.30 -22.55 -8.00
C GLU A 5 1.43 -21.36 -8.42
N GLN A 6 0.30 -21.13 -7.74
CA GLN A 6 -0.59 -20.00 -8.01
C GLN A 6 0.07 -18.66 -7.63
N PHE A 7 0.81 -18.60 -6.52
CA PHE A 7 1.60 -17.40 -6.18
C PHE A 7 2.69 -17.13 -7.22
N ALA A 8 3.46 -18.16 -7.58
CA ALA A 8 4.53 -18.02 -8.58
C ALA A 8 3.97 -17.55 -9.93
N ALA A 9 2.91 -18.19 -10.41
CA ALA A 9 2.24 -17.79 -11.65
C ALA A 9 1.60 -16.40 -11.57
N PHE A 10 1.19 -15.95 -10.38
CA PHE A 10 0.67 -14.60 -10.19
C PHE A 10 1.79 -13.56 -10.28
N PHE A 11 2.93 -13.76 -9.63
CA PHE A 11 3.98 -12.75 -9.66
C PHE A 11 4.89 -12.84 -10.90
N ASP A 12 4.83 -13.94 -11.66
CA ASP A 12 5.62 -14.10 -12.88
C ASP A 12 5.35 -12.97 -13.88
N GLY A 13 6.44 -12.33 -14.33
CA GLY A 13 6.41 -11.19 -15.24
C GLY A 13 5.81 -9.88 -14.67
N ARG A 14 5.34 -9.85 -13.41
CA ARG A 14 4.76 -8.65 -12.79
C ARG A 14 5.80 -7.89 -11.97
N VAL A 15 5.69 -6.57 -11.98
CA VAL A 15 6.49 -5.73 -11.08
C VAL A 15 5.84 -5.79 -9.69
N SER A 16 6.56 -6.34 -8.71
CA SER A 16 6.13 -6.39 -7.32
C SER A 16 7.24 -5.89 -6.38
N PHE A 17 6.89 -5.48 -5.17
CA PHE A 17 7.88 -5.25 -4.12
C PHE A 17 7.43 -5.87 -2.80
N ARG A 18 8.41 -6.25 -1.97
CA ARG A 18 8.18 -6.75 -0.62
C ARG A 18 8.41 -5.66 0.40
N SER A 19 7.52 -5.58 1.40
CA SER A 19 7.64 -4.65 2.50
C SER A 19 6.93 -5.18 3.76
N ARG A 20 7.12 -4.47 4.87
CA ARG A 20 6.39 -4.68 6.12
C ARG A 20 5.62 -3.41 6.43
N MET A 21 4.29 -3.48 6.43
CA MET A 21 3.43 -2.31 6.66
C MET A 21 2.17 -2.69 7.44
N PRO A 22 1.52 -1.73 8.13
CA PRO A 22 0.20 -1.95 8.73
C PRO A 22 -0.80 -2.33 7.64
N LEU A 23 -1.43 -3.48 7.83
CA LEU A 23 -2.34 -4.09 6.87
C LEU A 23 -3.52 -4.70 7.62
N LYS A 24 -4.71 -4.58 7.03
CA LYS A 24 -5.92 -5.23 7.51
C LYS A 24 -6.71 -5.79 6.34
N TRP A 25 -7.20 -7.02 6.48
CA TRP A 25 -8.20 -7.59 5.57
C TRP A 25 -9.57 -7.49 6.23
N VAL A 26 -10.57 -7.03 5.48
CA VAL A 26 -11.96 -6.95 5.94
C VAL A 26 -12.86 -7.54 4.87
N ARG A 27 -13.50 -8.67 5.18
CA ARG A 27 -14.48 -9.31 4.30
C ARG A 27 -15.67 -8.39 4.04
N PHE A 28 -16.19 -8.40 2.81
CA PHE A 28 -17.47 -7.79 2.52
C PHE A 28 -18.61 -8.61 3.13
N GLU A 29 -19.45 -7.95 3.91
CA GLU A 29 -20.77 -8.48 4.28
C GLU A 29 -21.78 -8.29 3.12
N THR A 30 -21.61 -7.21 2.35
CA THR A 30 -22.39 -6.89 1.16
C THR A 30 -21.44 -6.35 0.08
N ALA A 31 -21.64 -6.74 -1.17
CA ALA A 31 -20.86 -6.24 -2.30
C ALA A 31 -20.98 -4.72 -2.43
N LEU A 32 -19.89 -4.07 -2.82
CA LEU A 32 -19.88 -2.63 -3.09
C LEU A 32 -20.62 -2.33 -4.38
N ASP A 33 -21.41 -1.27 -4.38
CA ASP A 33 -22.01 -0.72 -5.61
C ASP A 33 -21.00 0.12 -6.41
N ASP A 34 -21.34 0.44 -7.65
CA ASP A 34 -20.49 1.21 -8.57
C ASP A 34 -20.16 2.61 -8.02
N GLY A 35 -21.07 3.22 -7.28
CA GLY A 35 -20.86 4.54 -6.67
C GLY A 35 -19.84 4.50 -5.52
N GLN A 36 -19.93 3.46 -4.69
CA GLN A 36 -18.96 3.19 -3.63
C GLN A 36 -17.58 2.88 -4.20
N LEU A 37 -17.50 2.07 -5.26
CA LEU A 37 -16.25 1.80 -5.96
C LEU A 37 -15.65 3.07 -6.57
N ALA A 38 -16.46 3.93 -7.20
CA ALA A 38 -15.98 5.21 -7.75
C ALA A 38 -15.40 6.12 -6.65
N ALA A 39 -16.09 6.27 -5.52
CA ALA A 39 -15.63 7.06 -4.39
C ALA A 39 -14.31 6.52 -3.80
N LEU A 40 -14.17 5.20 -3.68
CA LEU A 40 -12.92 4.56 -3.24
C LEU A 40 -11.77 4.84 -4.21
N ASN A 41 -12.01 4.81 -5.51
CA ASN A 41 -10.99 5.13 -6.52
C ASN A 41 -10.51 6.58 -6.40
N GLU A 42 -11.42 7.53 -6.18
CA GLU A 42 -11.05 8.94 -5.98
C GLU A 42 -10.18 9.13 -4.73
N GLN A 43 -10.57 8.50 -3.62
CA GLN A 43 -9.82 8.53 -2.36
C GLN A 43 -8.43 7.91 -2.51
N ASN A 44 -8.36 6.71 -3.09
CA ASN A 44 -7.09 6.02 -3.35
C ASN A 44 -6.17 6.83 -4.25
N LEU A 45 -6.71 7.43 -5.32
CA LEU A 45 -5.93 8.24 -6.24
C LEU A 45 -5.36 9.49 -5.56
N ALA A 46 -6.17 10.17 -4.74
CA ALA A 46 -5.71 11.33 -3.97
C ALA A 46 -4.57 10.94 -3.00
N LEU A 47 -4.72 9.82 -2.29
CA LEU A 47 -3.69 9.30 -1.39
C LEU A 47 -2.39 8.95 -2.14
N LEU A 48 -2.49 8.19 -3.24
CA LEU A 48 -1.32 7.76 -4.03
C LEU A 48 -0.55 8.97 -4.60
N ARG A 49 -1.26 10.02 -5.02
CA ARG A 49 -0.65 11.29 -5.47
C ARG A 49 0.04 12.03 -4.33
N ALA A 50 -0.60 12.13 -3.18
CA ALA A 50 -0.01 12.77 -2.00
C ALA A 50 1.26 12.03 -1.54
N VAL A 51 1.22 10.69 -1.49
CA VAL A 51 2.40 9.86 -1.17
C VAL A 51 3.51 10.09 -2.20
N ALA A 52 3.20 10.11 -3.50
CA ALA A 52 4.20 10.37 -4.54
C ALA A 52 4.89 11.72 -4.36
N ALA A 53 4.13 12.81 -4.14
CA ALA A 53 4.69 14.14 -3.94
C ALA A 53 5.58 14.23 -2.69
N LEU A 54 5.21 13.55 -1.61
CA LEU A 54 6.01 13.52 -0.38
C LEU A 54 7.30 12.70 -0.57
N GLU A 55 7.23 11.60 -1.31
CA GLU A 55 8.39 10.76 -1.64
C GLU A 55 9.40 11.46 -2.55
N GLU A 56 8.94 12.30 -3.48
CA GLU A 56 9.79 13.12 -4.36
C GLU A 56 10.60 14.13 -3.53
N ARG A 57 9.96 14.85 -2.59
CA ARG A 57 10.64 15.81 -1.70
C ARG A 57 11.80 15.20 -0.90
N HIS A 58 11.68 13.95 -0.45
CA HIS A 58 12.74 13.25 0.27
C HIS A 58 13.94 12.88 -0.62
N THR A 59 13.71 12.71 -1.92
CA THR A 59 14.76 12.37 -2.88
C THR A 59 15.56 13.63 -3.25
N ASP A 60 14.87 14.75 -3.49
CA ASP A 60 15.49 16.02 -3.90
C ASP A 60 16.32 16.68 -2.78
N THR A 61 15.99 16.42 -1.50
CA THR A 61 16.79 16.92 -0.37
C THR A 61 18.17 16.25 -0.26
N SER A 62 18.38 15.12 -0.93
CA SER A 62 19.61 14.32 -0.82
C SER A 62 20.65 14.67 -1.91
N ASP A 63 20.23 15.19 -3.07
CA ASP A 63 21.10 15.53 -4.19
C ASP A 63 20.75 16.93 -4.76
N THR A 64 21.61 17.93 -4.48
CA THR A 64 21.74 19.23 -5.17
C THR A 64 20.94 20.45 -4.63
N GLN A 65 21.71 21.50 -4.31
CA GLN A 65 21.37 22.93 -4.14
C GLN A 65 19.92 23.28 -3.80
N GLN A 66 19.68 23.49 -2.50
CA GLN A 66 18.48 24.16 -1.98
C GLN A 66 18.22 25.45 -2.78
N VAL A 67 17.23 25.41 -3.67
CA VAL A 67 16.54 26.64 -4.10
C VAL A 67 15.98 27.23 -2.81
N ALA A 68 16.55 28.34 -2.37
CA ALA A 68 16.17 28.99 -1.13
C ALA A 68 14.73 29.50 -1.25
N PHE A 69 13.77 28.68 -0.81
CA PHE A 69 12.39 29.08 -0.62
C PHE A 69 12.33 30.28 0.33
N SER A 70 11.31 31.12 0.19
CA SER A 70 11.14 32.26 1.09
C SER A 70 11.02 31.75 2.54
N PRO A 71 11.53 32.50 3.53
CA PRO A 71 11.48 32.10 4.93
C PRO A 71 10.05 31.90 5.44
N GLU A 72 9.06 32.55 4.84
CA GLU A 72 7.63 32.34 5.11
C GLU A 72 7.16 30.96 4.65
N LEU A 73 7.61 30.51 3.48
CA LEU A 73 7.27 29.19 2.95
C LEU A 73 7.92 28.09 3.80
N GLN A 74 9.17 28.25 4.20
CA GLN A 74 9.85 27.32 5.11
C GLN A 74 9.13 27.22 6.48
N ARG A 75 8.66 28.35 7.03
CA ARG A 75 7.87 28.35 8.27
C ARG A 75 6.52 27.67 8.09
N LEU A 76 5.90 27.80 6.92
CA LEU A 76 4.66 27.11 6.61
C LEU A 76 4.88 25.60 6.50
N GLU A 77 5.93 25.17 5.80
CA GLU A 77 6.33 23.76 5.70
C GLU A 77 6.56 23.15 7.09
N ALA A 78 7.33 23.83 7.97
CA ALA A 78 7.58 23.35 9.32
C ALA A 78 6.28 23.17 10.15
N LYS A 79 5.28 24.04 9.95
CA LYS A 79 3.96 23.89 10.59
C LYS A 79 3.21 22.68 10.04
N VAL A 80 3.26 22.44 8.72
CA VAL A 80 2.63 21.27 8.09
C VAL A 80 3.28 19.98 8.60
N ASP A 81 4.61 19.91 8.66
CA ASP A 81 5.32 18.73 9.17
C ASP A 81 5.01 18.47 10.66
N LEU A 82 4.90 19.51 11.48
CA LEU A 82 4.46 19.39 12.87
C LEU A 82 3.02 18.88 12.96
N LEU A 83 2.11 19.41 12.15
CA LEU A 83 0.72 18.94 12.11
C LEU A 83 0.64 17.47 11.67
N LEU A 84 1.40 17.06 10.66
CA LEU A 84 1.48 15.66 10.22
C LEU A 84 2.01 14.75 11.33
N THR A 85 3.03 15.22 12.06
CA THR A 85 3.60 14.49 13.22
C THR A 85 2.58 14.32 14.34
N LEU A 86 1.88 15.39 14.71
CA LEU A 86 0.87 15.37 15.78
C LEU A 86 -0.34 14.49 15.40
N VAL A 87 -0.78 14.54 14.15
CA VAL A 87 -1.84 13.67 13.64
C VAL A 87 -1.42 12.21 13.69
N GLY A 88 -0.18 11.89 13.30
CA GLY A 88 0.37 10.53 13.44
C GLY A 88 0.39 10.05 14.90
N GLN A 89 0.75 10.94 15.84
CA GLN A 89 0.76 10.62 17.27
C GLN A 89 -0.64 10.33 17.82
N ILE A 90 -1.65 11.11 17.43
CA ILE A 90 -3.05 10.88 17.82
C ILE A 90 -3.53 9.51 17.32
N ARG A 91 -3.29 9.20 16.03
CA ARG A 91 -3.65 7.90 15.46
C ARG A 91 -2.97 6.72 16.16
N SER A 92 -1.73 6.91 16.58
CA SER A 92 -0.97 5.89 17.31
C SER A 92 -1.51 5.67 18.73
N ALA A 93 -1.90 6.75 19.41
CA ALA A 93 -2.40 6.71 20.78
C ALA A 93 -3.76 6.02 20.90
N ASP A 94 -4.63 6.15 19.89
CA ASP A 94 -5.95 5.52 19.88
C ASP A 94 -5.93 4.02 19.55
N GLY A 95 -4.75 3.43 19.32
CA GLY A 95 -4.63 2.00 18.94
C GLY A 95 -5.23 1.67 17.56
N LEU A 96 -5.46 2.70 16.72
CA LEU A 96 -6.14 2.60 15.42
C LEU A 96 -5.23 2.11 14.28
N ILE A 97 -3.98 1.76 14.57
CA ILE A 97 -3.03 1.28 13.55
C ILE A 97 -3.05 -0.26 13.58
N PRO A 98 -3.43 -0.92 12.47
CA PRO A 98 -3.41 -2.38 12.38
C PRO A 98 -2.01 -2.95 12.64
N PRO A 99 -1.89 -4.23 13.05
CA PRO A 99 -0.61 -4.90 13.12
C PRO A 99 0.14 -4.82 11.77
N SER A 100 1.47 -4.70 11.82
CA SER A 100 2.26 -4.77 10.58
C SER A 100 2.41 -6.21 10.10
N HIS A 101 2.06 -6.44 8.84
CA HIS A 101 2.22 -7.71 8.14
C HIS A 101 3.31 -7.57 7.07
N SER A 102 3.94 -8.71 6.73
CA SER A 102 4.74 -8.77 5.51
C SER A 102 3.77 -8.84 4.33
N ILE A 103 4.12 -8.16 3.24
CA ILE A 103 3.32 -8.12 2.01
C ILE A 103 4.26 -8.11 0.80
N GLU A 104 3.85 -8.82 -0.25
CA GLU A 104 4.35 -8.65 -1.61
C GLU A 104 3.24 -8.02 -2.44
N LEU A 105 3.46 -6.80 -2.93
CA LEU A 105 2.44 -5.99 -3.60
C LEU A 105 2.79 -5.79 -5.07
N ALA A 106 1.83 -6.10 -5.95
CA ALA A 106 1.80 -5.73 -7.36
C ALA A 106 0.59 -4.79 -7.62
N ALA A 107 0.48 -4.24 -8.82
CA ALA A 107 -0.65 -3.35 -9.14
C ALA A 107 -1.99 -4.10 -9.23
N GLU A 108 -1.93 -5.39 -9.58
CA GLU A 108 -3.09 -6.26 -9.83
C GLU A 108 -3.52 -7.06 -8.60
N GLY A 109 -2.71 -7.08 -7.54
CA GLY A 109 -2.99 -7.86 -6.33
C GLY A 109 -1.81 -7.90 -5.37
N ALA A 110 -2.00 -8.67 -4.29
CA ALA A 110 -1.01 -8.80 -3.25
C ALA A 110 -1.02 -10.19 -2.62
N ALA A 111 0.15 -10.61 -2.15
CA ALA A 111 0.28 -11.72 -1.22
C ALA A 111 0.66 -11.18 0.16
N TRP A 112 0.00 -11.65 1.21
CA TRP A 112 0.33 -11.28 2.58
C TRP A 112 0.38 -12.49 3.51
N TRP A 113 1.14 -12.35 4.59
CA TRP A 113 1.31 -13.39 5.61
C TRP A 113 0.47 -13.02 6.84
N PRO A 114 -0.73 -13.63 7.02
CA PRO A 114 -1.57 -13.38 8.18
C PRO A 114 -0.89 -13.88 9.46
N LYS A 115 -1.16 -13.22 10.59
CA LYS A 115 -0.64 -13.65 11.91
C LYS A 115 -1.54 -14.70 12.56
N ASP A 116 -2.84 -14.58 12.33
CA ASP A 116 -3.85 -15.47 12.90
C ASP A 116 -4.34 -16.38 11.78
N GLY A 117 -4.36 -17.70 12.03
CA GLY A 117 -4.61 -18.74 11.03
C GLY A 117 -6.02 -18.76 10.44
N GLU A 118 -6.84 -17.74 10.72
CA GLU A 118 -8.17 -17.57 10.14
C GLU A 118 -8.02 -16.89 8.77
N GLN A 119 -8.29 -17.65 7.73
CA GLN A 119 -8.26 -17.18 6.36
C GLN A 119 -9.66 -17.32 5.79
N ASP A 120 -10.21 -16.22 5.27
CA ASP A 120 -11.46 -16.27 4.53
C ASP A 120 -11.35 -17.25 3.37
N PRO A 121 -12.44 -17.92 2.97
CA PRO A 121 -12.38 -18.92 1.92
C PRO A 121 -11.96 -18.32 0.58
N LYS A 122 -11.46 -19.18 -0.31
CA LYS A 122 -11.27 -18.84 -1.72
C LYS A 122 -12.54 -18.22 -2.30
N ASP A 123 -12.35 -17.24 -3.17
CA ASP A 123 -13.37 -16.41 -3.82
C ASP A 123 -14.11 -15.46 -2.87
N ALA A 124 -13.77 -15.40 -1.58
CA ALA A 124 -14.26 -14.36 -0.69
C ALA A 124 -13.79 -12.98 -1.18
N GLU A 125 -14.71 -12.03 -1.18
CA GLU A 125 -14.43 -10.63 -1.51
C GLU A 125 -14.35 -9.80 -0.24
N GLY A 126 -13.51 -8.78 -0.30
CA GLY A 126 -13.28 -7.88 0.82
C GLY A 126 -12.39 -6.73 0.40
N MET A 127 -11.93 -5.98 1.39
CA MET A 127 -10.99 -4.89 1.21
C MET A 127 -9.68 -5.19 1.93
N LEU A 128 -8.58 -4.95 1.20
CA LEU A 128 -7.25 -4.91 1.76
C LEU A 128 -6.90 -3.44 2.08
N GLU A 129 -6.85 -3.11 3.36
CA GLU A 129 -6.50 -1.77 3.85
C GLU A 129 -4.99 -1.71 4.13
N LEU A 130 -4.28 -0.82 3.43
CA LEU A 130 -2.84 -0.63 3.56
C LEU A 130 -2.51 0.77 4.08
N SER A 131 -1.78 0.87 5.18
CA SER A 131 -1.28 2.16 5.68
C SER A 131 0.07 2.49 5.04
N LEU A 132 0.07 3.33 4.00
CA LEU A 132 1.27 3.63 3.21
C LEU A 132 2.27 4.58 3.91
N ALA A 133 1.81 5.41 4.83
CA ALA A 133 2.65 6.34 5.58
C ALA A 133 2.14 6.51 7.00
N ALA A 134 3.06 6.72 7.95
CA ALA A 134 2.72 6.94 9.36
C ALA A 134 1.87 8.21 9.59
N TYR A 135 1.91 9.16 8.66
CA TYR A 135 1.18 10.44 8.73
C TYR A 135 -0.07 10.49 7.83
N ALA A 136 -0.28 9.49 6.95
CA ALA A 136 -1.52 9.44 6.18
C ALA A 136 -2.67 9.23 7.16
N THR A 137 -3.79 9.95 7.00
CA THR A 137 -4.96 9.83 7.90
C THR A 137 -5.91 8.71 7.49
N GLN A 138 -5.80 8.23 6.25
CA GLN A 138 -6.63 7.17 5.68
C GLN A 138 -5.76 6.07 5.05
N PRO A 139 -6.16 4.80 5.13
CA PRO A 139 -5.49 3.71 4.43
C PRO A 139 -5.79 3.77 2.93
N LEU A 140 -4.92 3.15 2.13
CA LEU A 140 -5.25 2.74 0.77
C LEU A 140 -6.19 1.54 0.86
N ILE A 141 -7.38 1.61 0.26
CA ILE A 141 -8.40 0.57 0.38
C ILE A 141 -8.55 -0.13 -0.97
N LEU A 142 -8.09 -1.38 -1.07
CA LEU A 142 -8.08 -2.13 -2.32
C LEU A 142 -9.12 -3.25 -2.25
N PRO A 143 -10.26 -3.15 -2.97
CA PRO A 143 -11.18 -4.27 -3.12
C PRO A 143 -10.42 -5.45 -3.75
N ALA A 144 -10.49 -6.61 -3.11
CA ALA A 144 -9.82 -7.80 -3.57
C ALA A 144 -10.68 -9.03 -3.41
N ARG A 145 -10.41 -10.04 -4.23
CA ARG A 145 -10.95 -11.39 -4.11
C ARG A 145 -9.84 -12.35 -3.73
N ILE A 146 -10.08 -13.20 -2.75
CA ILE A 146 -9.14 -14.24 -2.35
C ILE A 146 -8.99 -15.26 -3.49
N GLN A 147 -7.81 -15.31 -4.10
CA GLN A 147 -7.53 -16.19 -5.22
C GLN A 147 -6.99 -17.55 -4.75
N ALA A 148 -6.10 -17.54 -3.76
CA ALA A 148 -5.45 -18.74 -3.27
C ALA A 148 -4.97 -18.62 -1.81
N HIS A 149 -4.88 -19.78 -1.17
CA HIS A 149 -4.16 -20.00 0.09
C HIS A 149 -3.05 -21.01 -0.18
N GLY A 150 -1.93 -20.88 0.53
CA GLY A 150 -0.87 -21.85 0.47
C GLY A 150 0.44 -21.34 1.04
N GLU A 151 1.51 -22.06 0.74
CA GLU A 151 2.84 -21.61 1.11
C GLU A 151 3.41 -20.69 0.03
N TRP A 152 3.84 -19.51 0.45
CA TRP A 152 4.64 -18.59 -0.35
C TRP A 152 5.89 -18.24 0.46
N GLU A 153 7.07 -18.43 -0.15
CA GLU A 153 8.36 -18.24 0.53
C GLU A 153 8.51 -19.09 1.80
N GLY A 154 7.99 -20.33 1.77
CA GLY A 154 8.08 -21.28 2.89
C GLY A 154 7.23 -20.91 4.12
N ARG A 155 6.24 -20.03 3.97
CA ARG A 155 5.32 -19.65 5.05
C ARG A 155 3.87 -19.60 4.54
N PRO A 156 2.86 -19.86 5.40
CA PRO A 156 1.46 -19.69 5.04
C PRO A 156 1.15 -18.25 4.62
N ALA A 157 0.57 -18.10 3.43
CA ALA A 157 0.23 -16.84 2.82
C ALA A 157 -1.14 -16.89 2.16
N VAL A 158 -1.69 -15.71 1.91
CA VAL A 158 -2.94 -15.50 1.18
C VAL A 158 -2.65 -14.66 -0.04
N LEU A 159 -3.21 -15.04 -1.19
CA LEU A 159 -3.16 -14.28 -2.43
C LEU A 159 -4.51 -13.62 -2.68
N GLY A 160 -4.53 -12.30 -2.79
CA GLY A 160 -5.69 -11.52 -3.19
C GLY A 160 -5.48 -10.84 -4.54
N GLN A 161 -6.46 -10.93 -5.42
CA GLN A 161 -6.50 -10.22 -6.69
C GLN A 161 -7.40 -8.99 -6.59
N PHE A 162 -6.91 -7.82 -6.97
CA PHE A 162 -7.67 -6.57 -6.90
C PHE A 162 -8.73 -6.48 -7.99
N PHE A 163 -9.83 -5.80 -7.68
CA PHE A 163 -10.90 -5.50 -8.62
C PHE A 163 -11.52 -4.13 -8.36
N GLY A 164 -12.35 -3.66 -9.29
CA GLY A 164 -13.08 -2.39 -9.13
C GLY A 164 -12.20 -1.13 -9.17
N LEU A 165 -10.90 -1.27 -9.46
CA LEU A 165 -9.99 -0.14 -9.69
C LEU A 165 -10.17 0.39 -11.12
N ASN A 166 -10.35 1.71 -11.26
CA ASN A 166 -10.35 2.35 -12.57
C ASN A 166 -8.92 2.53 -13.10
N GLU A 167 -8.78 2.82 -14.40
CA GLU A 167 -7.47 2.90 -15.07
C GLU A 167 -6.53 3.94 -14.42
N THR A 168 -7.08 5.07 -13.97
CA THR A 168 -6.27 6.15 -13.38
C THR A 168 -5.71 5.75 -12.02
N CYS A 169 -6.52 5.08 -11.19
CA CYS A 169 -6.09 4.56 -9.91
C CYS A 169 -5.09 3.41 -10.08
N LEU A 170 -5.33 2.52 -11.04
CA LEU A 170 -4.43 1.41 -11.35
C LEU A 170 -3.05 1.90 -11.83
N ASP A 171 -3.00 2.90 -12.71
CA ASP A 171 -1.75 3.53 -13.15
C ASP A 171 -1.00 4.19 -11.98
N ALA A 172 -1.71 4.91 -11.11
CA ALA A 172 -1.11 5.52 -9.92
C ALA A 172 -0.52 4.46 -8.96
N LEU A 173 -1.23 3.34 -8.76
CA LEU A 173 -0.76 2.22 -7.95
C LEU A 173 0.45 1.53 -8.60
N GLY A 174 0.42 1.32 -9.91
CA GLY A 174 1.55 0.77 -10.67
C GLY A 174 2.80 1.63 -10.56
N LYS A 175 2.66 2.97 -10.66
CA LYS A 175 3.76 3.91 -10.43
C LYS A 175 4.31 3.81 -9.00
N PHE A 176 3.44 3.71 -8.00
CA PHE A 176 3.85 3.50 -6.61
C PHE A 176 4.65 2.20 -6.45
N VAL A 177 4.12 1.08 -6.93
CA VAL A 177 4.78 -0.24 -6.91
C VAL A 177 6.14 -0.18 -7.61
N PHE A 178 6.21 0.43 -8.79
CA PHE A 178 7.46 0.55 -9.56
C PHE A 178 8.52 1.37 -8.82
N ARG A 179 8.15 2.51 -8.21
CA ARG A 179 9.08 3.33 -7.41
C ARG A 179 9.68 2.52 -6.26
N HIS A 180 8.86 1.78 -5.52
CA HIS A 180 9.31 0.95 -4.40
C HIS A 180 10.14 -0.25 -4.84
N HIS A 181 9.74 -0.93 -5.92
CA HIS A 181 10.51 -2.00 -6.54
C HIS A 181 11.92 -1.54 -6.93
N ARG A 182 12.04 -0.39 -7.62
CA ARG A 182 13.33 0.17 -8.02
C ARG A 182 14.22 0.50 -6.82
N ARG A 183 13.64 1.05 -5.74
CA ARG A 183 14.36 1.33 -4.48
C ARG A 183 14.88 0.05 -3.81
N ALA A 184 14.05 -1.00 -3.77
CA ALA A 184 14.45 -2.29 -3.20
C ALA A 184 15.65 -2.91 -3.97
N ILE A 185 15.65 -2.83 -5.30
CA ILE A 185 16.78 -3.29 -6.13
C ILE A 185 18.04 -2.45 -5.87
N ALA A 186 17.91 -1.12 -5.76
CA ALA A 186 19.06 -0.25 -5.52
C ALA A 186 19.70 -0.51 -4.14
N GLY A 187 18.88 -0.71 -3.10
CA GLY A 187 19.36 -1.02 -1.75
C GLY A 187 20.07 -2.38 -1.65
N ALA A 188 19.60 -3.38 -2.41
CA ALA A 188 20.22 -4.71 -2.44
C ALA A 188 21.59 -4.76 -3.13
N ARG A 189 21.98 -3.72 -3.87
CA ARG A 189 23.29 -3.63 -4.55
C ARG A 189 24.37 -2.91 -3.72
N GLN A 190 24.00 -2.32 -2.58
CA GLN A 190 24.90 -1.53 -1.72
C GLN A 190 25.28 -2.24 -0.40
N GLY A 191 24.82 -3.48 -0.20
CA GLY A 191 25.24 -4.36 0.90
C GLY A 191 25.98 -5.58 0.38
#